data_AF-A0AAN1SYB4-F1
#
_entry.id   AF-A0AAN1SYB4-F1
#
_cell.length_a   1.000
_cell.length_b   1.000
_cell.length_c   1.000
_cell.angle_alpha   90.00
_cell.angle_beta   90.00
_cell.angle_gamma   90.00
#
_symmetry.space_group_name_H-M   'P 1'
#
loop_
_entity.id
_entity.type
_entity.pdbx_description
1 polymer ?
#
loop_
_entity_poly.entity_id
_entity_poly.type
_entity_poly.pdbx_seq_one_letter_code
_entity_poly.pdbx_strand_id
1 'polypeptide(L)'
;MSLVTDTLRASTITEGLNDVEVGILAGLCEIIEYKDGEVILKPGGPYTPSLYILAQGGIDVKVLAGEEESSLNVLKQGDLAAVITFVGGDSSEISASLYAVGDVKVLSLDQTRFKSLVETHPMLVYHVMQGVVRNVDRIVRIVNDQSAEMNEYICHANIHY
;
A
#
# COMPACT_ATOMS: atom_id res chain seq x y z
N MET A 1 -11.06 -21.18 -2.67
CA MET A 1 -10.37 -20.03 -3.29
C MET A 1 -9.01 -19.90 -2.62
N SER A 2 -8.00 -19.41 -3.34
CA SER A 2 -6.65 -19.23 -2.78
C SER A 2 -6.56 -17.88 -2.06
N LEU A 3 -5.81 -17.82 -0.95
CA LEU A 3 -5.56 -16.60 -0.17
C LEU A 3 -5.16 -15.40 -1.04
N VAL A 4 -4.39 -15.66 -2.10
CA VAL A 4 -3.93 -14.67 -3.07
C VAL A 4 -5.10 -14.01 -3.79
N THR A 5 -6.00 -14.80 -4.38
CA THR A 5 -7.15 -14.27 -5.12
C THR A 5 -8.12 -13.53 -4.19
N ASP A 6 -8.34 -14.03 -2.98
CA ASP A 6 -9.24 -13.39 -2.01
C ASP A 6 -8.68 -12.02 -1.58
N THR A 7 -7.38 -11.94 -1.30
CA THR A 7 -6.70 -10.68 -0.95
C THR A 7 -6.71 -9.69 -2.11
N LEU A 8 -6.44 -10.16 -3.33
CA LEU A 8 -6.47 -9.32 -4.52
C LEU A 8 -7.85 -8.70 -4.73
N ARG A 9 -8.93 -9.47 -4.55
CA ARG A 9 -10.31 -8.98 -4.68
C ARG A 9 -10.73 -8.00 -3.58
N ALA A 10 -10.07 -8.03 -2.42
CA ALA A 10 -10.28 -7.05 -1.37
C ALA A 10 -9.54 -5.73 -1.62
N SER A 11 -8.62 -5.70 -2.60
CA SER A 11 -7.79 -4.54 -2.90
C SER A 11 -8.35 -3.70 -4.04
N THR A 12 -8.22 -2.37 -3.94
CA THR A 12 -8.65 -1.40 -4.96
C THR A 12 -7.97 -1.61 -6.32
N ILE A 13 -6.84 -2.31 -6.33
CA ILE A 13 -6.06 -2.58 -7.54
C ILE A 13 -6.79 -3.51 -8.53
N THR A 14 -7.78 -4.29 -8.08
CA THR A 14 -8.51 -5.24 -8.93
C THR A 14 -9.92 -4.79 -9.32
N GLU A 15 -10.39 -3.61 -8.87
CA GLU A 15 -11.76 -3.13 -9.10
C GLU A 15 -12.17 -3.00 -10.58
N GLY A 16 -11.19 -2.92 -11.50
CA GLY A 16 -11.42 -2.85 -12.94
C GLY A 16 -11.04 -4.12 -13.70
N LEU A 17 -10.61 -5.17 -13.01
CA LEU A 17 -10.08 -6.38 -13.63
C LEU A 17 -11.17 -7.44 -13.75
N ASN A 18 -11.15 -8.18 -14.87
CA ASN A 18 -11.95 -9.39 -15.02
C ASN A 18 -11.26 -10.60 -14.35
N ASP A 19 -11.96 -11.74 -14.27
CA ASP A 19 -11.45 -12.92 -13.58
C ASP A 19 -10.17 -13.52 -14.19
N VAL A 20 -10.01 -13.41 -15.52
CA VAL A 20 -8.79 -13.86 -16.22
C VAL A 20 -7.62 -12.97 -15.85
N GLU A 21 -7.84 -11.65 -15.85
CA GLU A 21 -6.86 -10.65 -15.45
C GLU A 21 -6.42 -10.82 -13.99
N VAL A 22 -7.37 -11.05 -13.07
CA VAL A 22 -7.07 -11.35 -11.67
C VAL A 22 -6.24 -12.64 -11.55
N GLY A 23 -6.54 -13.65 -12.36
CA GLY A 23 -5.76 -14.90 -12.40
C GLY A 23 -4.31 -14.69 -12.86
N ILE A 24 -4.09 -13.87 -13.89
CA ILE A 24 -2.75 -13.51 -14.37
C ILE A 24 -1.98 -12.76 -13.28
N LEU A 25 -2.60 -11.75 -12.66
CA LEU A 25 -1.99 -10.97 -11.58
C LEU A 25 -1.65 -11.85 -10.37
N ALA A 26 -2.56 -12.76 -9.99
CA ALA A 26 -2.34 -13.71 -8.90
C ALA A 26 -1.14 -14.63 -9.15
N GLY A 27 -0.87 -15.02 -10.40
CA GLY A 27 0.30 -15.82 -10.77
C GLY A 27 1.63 -15.07 -10.69
N LEU A 28 1.60 -13.74 -10.59
CA LEU A 28 2.78 -12.89 -10.41
C LEU A 28 3.05 -12.54 -8.95
N CYS A 29 2.06 -12.72 -8.08
CA CYS A 29 2.18 -12.43 -6.66
C CYS A 29 2.89 -13.57 -5.91
N GLU A 30 3.72 -13.19 -4.95
CA GLU A 30 4.35 -14.09 -4.00
C GLU A 30 3.89 -13.73 -2.58
N ILE A 31 3.73 -14.74 -1.73
CA ILE A 31 3.39 -14.51 -0.32
C ILE A 31 4.69 -14.34 0.46
N ILE A 32 4.81 -13.21 1.15
CA ILE A 32 5.89 -12.97 2.11
C ILE A 32 5.28 -12.90 3.51
N GLU A 33 5.92 -13.58 4.45
CA GLU A 33 5.49 -13.63 5.85
C GLU A 33 6.48 -12.84 6.70
N TYR A 34 5.94 -12.07 7.64
CA TYR A 34 6.70 -11.28 8.62
C TYR A 34 6.18 -11.58 10.01
N LYS A 35 7.09 -11.65 10.98
CA LYS A 35 6.74 -11.77 12.41
C LYS A 35 6.45 -10.41 13.02
N ASP A 36 5.79 -10.43 14.17
CA ASP A 36 5.49 -9.22 14.94
C ASP A 36 6.75 -8.36 15.17
N GLY A 37 6.65 -7.07 14.87
CA GLY A 37 7.72 -6.09 15.00
C GLY A 37 8.79 -6.13 13.90
N GLU A 38 8.73 -7.06 12.94
CA GLU A 38 9.71 -7.09 11.84
C GLU A 38 9.55 -5.89 10.90
N VAL A 39 10.69 -5.44 10.37
CA VAL A 39 10.76 -4.34 9.42
C VAL A 39 10.44 -4.86 8.03
N ILE A 40 9.39 -4.33 7.43
CA ILE A 40 8.98 -4.65 6.05
C ILE A 40 9.72 -3.75 5.07
N LEU A 41 9.79 -2.45 5.38
CA LEU A 41 10.41 -1.43 4.54
C LEU A 41 10.91 -0.28 5.42
N LYS A 42 12.09 0.28 5.10
CA LYS A 42 12.65 1.41 5.85
C LYS A 42 13.35 2.40 4.90
N PRO A 43 13.20 3.72 5.10
CA PRO A 43 13.97 4.73 4.36
C PRO A 43 15.48 4.45 4.41
N GLY A 44 16.16 4.52 3.26
CA GLY A 44 17.60 4.30 3.15
C GLY A 44 18.07 2.84 3.35
N GLY A 45 17.15 1.91 3.62
CA GLY A 45 17.44 0.48 3.71
C GLY A 45 17.54 -0.20 2.34
N PRO A 46 17.99 -1.47 2.29
CA PRO A 46 17.85 -2.28 1.10
C PRO A 46 16.36 -2.41 0.75
N TYR A 47 16.04 -2.24 -0.53
CA TYR A 47 14.68 -2.38 -1.01
C TYR A 47 14.66 -3.11 -2.35
N THR A 48 13.58 -3.81 -2.60
CA THR A 48 13.24 -4.34 -3.93
C THR A 48 11.99 -3.58 -4.39
N PRO A 49 11.97 -3.01 -5.60
CA PRO A 49 10.78 -2.33 -6.12
C PRO A 49 9.63 -3.35 -6.29
N SER A 50 8.74 -3.37 -5.31
CA SER A 50 7.59 -4.27 -5.26
C SER A 50 6.39 -3.54 -4.69
N LEU A 51 5.21 -3.89 -5.18
CA LEU A 51 3.96 -3.51 -4.53
C LEU A 51 3.64 -4.53 -3.45
N TYR A 52 3.30 -4.05 -2.26
CA TYR A 52 2.81 -4.91 -1.18
C TYR A 52 1.30 -4.74 -1.00
N ILE A 53 0.58 -5.85 -0.92
CA ILE A 53 -0.85 -5.89 -0.62
C ILE A 53 -1.03 -6.68 0.65
N LEU A 54 -1.59 -6.07 1.69
CA LEU A 54 -1.74 -6.74 2.98
C LEU A 54 -2.80 -7.85 2.89
N ALA A 55 -2.40 -9.10 3.15
CA ALA A 55 -3.28 -10.27 3.11
C ALA A 55 -3.82 -10.64 4.51
N GLN A 56 -2.98 -10.52 5.54
CA GLN A 56 -3.32 -10.86 6.91
C GLN A 56 -2.46 -10.06 7.90
N GLY A 57 -3.01 -9.70 9.06
CA GLY A 57 -2.31 -8.95 10.12
C GLY A 57 -2.52 -7.44 9.97
N GLY A 58 -1.53 -6.65 10.43
CA GLY A 58 -1.51 -5.19 10.28
C GLY A 58 -0.12 -4.68 9.94
N ILE A 59 -0.02 -3.56 9.23
CA ILE A 59 1.25 -2.88 8.99
C ILE A 59 1.18 -1.49 9.60
N ASP A 60 2.04 -1.22 10.58
CA ASP A 60 2.20 0.10 11.17
C ASP A 60 3.11 0.95 10.29
N VAL A 61 2.56 2.05 9.78
CA VAL A 61 3.24 3.04 8.96
C VAL A 61 3.76 4.12 9.90
N LYS A 62 5.07 4.21 10.05
CA LYS A 62 5.72 5.22 10.89
C LYS A 62 6.46 6.24 10.07
N VAL A 63 6.34 7.51 10.44
CA VAL A 63 7.08 8.62 9.84
C VAL A 63 8.02 9.23 10.88
N LEU A 64 9.15 9.77 10.41
CA LEU A 64 10.10 10.45 11.27
C LEU A 64 9.50 11.80 11.71
N ALA A 65 9.34 11.98 13.03
CA ALA A 65 8.85 13.20 13.65
C ALA A 65 9.94 13.74 14.60
N GLY A 66 10.84 14.56 14.06
CA GLY A 66 12.04 15.00 14.78
C GLY A 66 13.09 13.88 14.84
N GLU A 67 13.44 13.43 16.04
CA GLU A 67 14.41 12.33 16.27
C GLU A 67 13.73 10.97 16.49
N GLU A 68 12.40 10.93 16.63
CA GLU A 68 11.64 9.71 16.92
C GLU A 68 10.70 9.34 15.76
N GLU A 69 10.46 8.04 15.59
CA GLU A 69 9.44 7.55 14.65
C GLU A 69 8.06 7.55 15.34
N SER A 70 7.08 8.18 14.71
CA SER A 70 5.69 8.22 15.19
C SER A 70 4.78 7.42 14.26
N SER A 71 3.84 6.65 14.84
CA SER A 71 2.82 5.94 14.06
C SER A 71 1.87 6.93 13.40
N LEU A 72 1.78 6.84 12.07
CA LEU A 72 0.89 7.66 11.24
C LEU A 72 -0.42 6.93 10.97
N ASN A 73 -0.34 5.64 10.64
CA ASN A 73 -1.51 4.84 10.28
C ASN A 73 -1.20 3.34 10.38
N VAL A 74 -2.24 2.51 10.53
CA VAL A 74 -2.12 1.05 10.43
C VAL A 74 -2.91 0.57 9.22
N LEU A 75 -2.20 -0.02 8.24
CA LEU A 75 -2.81 -0.60 7.04
C LEU A 75 -3.60 -1.88 7.41
N LYS A 76 -4.71 -2.09 6.71
CA LYS A 76 -5.61 -3.23 6.87
C LYS A 76 -5.59 -4.13 5.63
N GLN A 77 -6.20 -5.30 5.75
CA GLN A 77 -6.28 -6.25 4.63
C GLN A 77 -6.81 -5.57 3.35
N GLY A 78 -6.13 -5.81 2.23
CA GLY A 78 -6.41 -5.22 0.92
C GLY A 78 -5.73 -3.86 0.67
N ASP A 79 -5.21 -3.20 1.71
CA ASP A 79 -4.46 -1.96 1.55
C ASP A 79 -3.11 -2.19 0.87
N LEU A 80 -2.67 -1.14 0.18
CA LEU A 80 -1.43 -1.12 -0.60
C LEU A 80 -0.32 -0.42 0.17
N ALA A 81 0.90 -0.93 0.03
CA ALA A 81 2.11 -0.28 0.51
C ALA A 81 3.18 -0.26 -0.59
N ALA A 82 4.18 0.62 -0.44
CA ALA A 82 5.25 0.84 -1.42
C ALA A 82 4.75 1.21 -2.84
N VAL A 83 3.60 1.92 -2.91
CA VAL A 83 2.97 2.31 -4.18
C VAL A 83 3.89 3.18 -5.04
N ILE A 84 4.56 4.17 -4.44
CA ILE A 84 5.38 5.15 -5.15
C ILE A 84 6.61 4.49 -5.81
N THR A 85 7.35 3.67 -5.06
CA THR A 85 8.49 2.93 -5.61
C THR A 85 8.05 1.90 -6.65
N PHE A 86 6.88 1.29 -6.47
CA PHE A 86 6.30 0.37 -7.46
C PHE A 86 5.96 1.06 -8.80
N VAL A 87 5.46 2.30 -8.80
CA VAL A 87 5.14 3.01 -10.07
C VAL A 87 6.37 3.66 -10.73
N GLY A 88 7.55 3.57 -10.12
CA GLY A 88 8.81 4.04 -10.69
C GLY A 88 9.45 5.22 -9.96
N GLY A 89 8.96 5.59 -8.78
CA GLY A 89 9.64 6.53 -7.89
C GLY A 89 10.96 5.97 -7.37
N ASP A 90 11.87 6.88 -6.99
CA ASP A 90 13.18 6.53 -6.46
C ASP A 90 13.10 6.02 -5.00
N SER A 91 14.11 5.28 -4.56
CA SER A 91 14.17 4.79 -3.18
C SER A 91 14.28 5.90 -2.13
N SER A 92 14.81 7.06 -2.52
CA SER A 92 14.84 8.28 -1.70
C SER A 92 13.46 8.87 -1.43
N GLU A 93 12.43 8.47 -2.17
CA GLU A 93 11.03 8.88 -1.95
C GLU A 93 10.33 8.04 -0.87
N ILE A 94 10.98 7.00 -0.36
CA ILE A 94 10.49 6.25 0.80
C ILE A 94 10.61 7.15 2.04
N SER A 95 9.49 7.74 2.45
CA SER A 95 9.39 8.67 3.58
C SER A 95 8.88 8.04 4.88
N ALA A 96 8.40 6.80 4.82
CA ALA A 96 7.83 6.07 5.94
C ALA A 96 8.46 4.69 6.11
N SER A 97 8.64 4.28 7.36
CA SER A 97 9.00 2.93 7.77
C SER A 97 7.72 2.09 7.92
N LEU A 98 7.78 0.82 7.51
CA LEU A 98 6.69 -0.14 7.61
C LEU A 98 7.10 -1.26 8.57
N TYR A 99 6.30 -1.49 9.61
CA TYR A 99 6.53 -2.53 10.60
C TYR A 99 5.34 -3.50 10.67
N ALA A 100 5.63 -4.79 10.80
CA ALA A 100 4.60 -5.79 11.02
C ALA A 100 3.98 -5.66 12.42
N VAL A 101 2.66 -5.74 12.50
CA VAL A 101 1.88 -5.79 13.74
C VAL A 101 1.20 -7.15 13.83
N GLY A 102 1.69 -7.99 14.73
CA GLY A 102 1.39 -9.42 14.77
C GLY A 102 2.05 -10.21 13.64
N ASP A 103 1.63 -11.46 13.46
CA ASP A 103 2.03 -12.27 12.30
C ASP A 103 1.35 -11.73 11.04
N VAL A 104 2.16 -11.23 10.10
CA VAL A 104 1.70 -10.55 8.89
C VAL A 104 2.00 -11.39 7.66
N LYS A 105 1.03 -11.43 6.73
CA LYS A 105 1.24 -11.95 5.38
C LYS A 105 0.94 -10.85 4.38
N VAL A 106 1.85 -10.65 3.44
CA VAL A 106 1.66 -9.71 2.32
C VAL A 106 1.79 -10.45 1.00
N LEU A 107 1.03 -9.99 0.01
CA LEU A 107 1.32 -10.31 -1.38
C LEU A 107 2.34 -9.30 -1.89
N SER A 108 3.46 -9.80 -2.39
CA SER A 108 4.49 -9.03 -3.08
C SER A 108 4.31 -9.19 -4.59
N LEU A 109 4.20 -8.08 -5.30
CA LEU A 109 4.22 -8.01 -6.75
C LEU A 109 5.48 -7.26 -7.19
N ASP A 110 6.45 -8.00 -7.70
CA ASP A 110 7.70 -7.41 -8.23
C ASP A 110 7.41 -6.49 -9.42
N GLN A 111 8.02 -5.30 -9.39
CA GLN A 111 7.82 -4.28 -10.42
C GLN A 111 8.29 -4.75 -11.80
N THR A 112 9.41 -5.49 -11.88
CA THR A 112 9.98 -5.92 -13.17
C THR A 112 9.08 -6.97 -13.82
N ARG A 113 8.61 -7.94 -13.04
CA ARG A 113 7.64 -8.95 -13.46
C ARG A 113 6.34 -8.30 -13.92
N PHE A 114 5.84 -7.32 -13.18
CA PHE A 114 4.65 -6.58 -13.59
C PHE A 114 4.87 -5.78 -14.89
N LYS A 115 6.01 -5.07 -15.01
CA LYS A 115 6.36 -4.30 -16.21
C LYS A 115 6.45 -5.18 -17.47
N SER A 116 6.86 -6.44 -17.34
CA SER A 116 6.88 -7.39 -18.48
C SER A 116 5.49 -7.60 -19.11
N LEU A 117 4.41 -7.33 -18.38
CA LEU A 117 3.05 -7.42 -18.89
C LEU A 117 2.68 -6.29 -19.85
N VAL A 118 3.45 -5.22 -19.93
CA VAL A 118 3.16 -4.11 -20.87
C VAL A 118 3.13 -4.62 -22.32
N GLU A 119 3.99 -5.57 -22.65
CA GLU A 119 4.08 -6.13 -24.00
C GLU A 119 3.01 -7.20 -24.28
N THR A 120 2.64 -7.97 -23.26
CA THR A 120 1.78 -9.16 -23.42
C THR A 120 0.32 -8.93 -23.05
N HIS A 121 0.08 -8.09 -22.04
CA HIS A 121 -1.23 -7.80 -21.45
C HIS A 121 -1.37 -6.30 -21.13
N PRO A 122 -1.29 -5.38 -22.13
CA PRO A 122 -1.30 -3.94 -21.89
C PRO A 122 -2.56 -3.44 -21.19
N MET A 123 -3.72 -4.03 -21.47
CA MET A 123 -4.98 -3.65 -20.81
C MET A 123 -5.02 -4.01 -19.33
N LEU A 124 -4.47 -5.17 -18.96
CA LEU A 124 -4.31 -5.56 -17.55
C LEU A 124 -3.47 -4.51 -16.82
N VAL A 125 -2.32 -4.12 -17.39
CA VAL A 125 -1.44 -3.10 -16.80
C VAL A 125 -2.18 -1.78 -16.64
N TYR A 126 -2.90 -1.35 -17.67
CA TYR A 126 -3.72 -0.14 -17.63
C TYR A 126 -4.75 -0.17 -16.50
N HIS A 127 -5.51 -1.25 -16.36
CA HIS A 127 -6.52 -1.40 -15.30
C HIS A 127 -5.90 -1.42 -13.90
N VAL A 128 -4.74 -2.07 -13.74
CA VAL A 128 -3.98 -2.07 -12.49
C VAL A 128 -3.53 -0.65 -12.14
N MET A 129 -2.99 0.10 -13.09
CA MET A 129 -2.59 1.50 -12.87
C MET A 129 -3.78 2.39 -12.50
N GLN A 130 -4.95 2.18 -13.11
CA GLN A 130 -6.17 2.86 -12.67
C GLN A 130 -6.52 2.53 -11.21
N GLY A 131 -6.37 1.27 -10.81
CA GLY A 131 -6.59 0.84 -9.42
C GLY A 131 -5.60 1.46 -8.43
N VAL A 132 -4.33 1.65 -8.85
CA VAL A 132 -3.33 2.39 -8.08
C VAL A 132 -3.73 3.85 -7.90
N VAL A 133 -4.14 4.53 -8.98
CA VAL A 133 -4.59 5.93 -8.90
C VAL A 133 -5.82 6.07 -7.99
N ARG A 134 -6.80 5.16 -8.08
CA ARG A 134 -7.95 5.12 -7.18
C ARG A 134 -7.53 4.94 -5.72
N ASN A 135 -6.52 4.11 -5.46
CA ASN A 135 -5.99 3.92 -4.10
C ASN A 135 -5.40 5.21 -3.54
N VAL A 136 -4.55 5.89 -4.31
CA VAL A 136 -3.92 7.15 -3.91
C VAL A 136 -4.98 8.23 -3.66
N ASP A 137 -5.94 8.37 -4.57
CA ASP A 137 -7.05 9.32 -4.46
C ASP A 137 -7.93 9.03 -3.21
N ARG A 138 -8.15 7.75 -2.88
CA ARG A 138 -8.81 7.35 -1.63
C ARG A 138 -8.01 7.78 -0.39
N ILE A 139 -6.70 7.56 -0.37
CA ILE A 139 -5.84 7.96 0.75
C ILE A 139 -5.84 9.49 0.92
N VAL A 140 -5.70 10.25 -0.16
CA VAL A 140 -5.73 11.71 -0.14
C VAL A 140 -7.04 12.24 0.43
N ARG A 141 -8.18 11.67 0.03
CA ARG A 141 -9.48 12.03 0.62
C ARG A 141 -9.52 11.79 2.13
N ILE A 142 -9.11 10.60 2.58
CA ILE A 142 -9.11 10.25 4.01
C ILE A 142 -8.26 11.25 4.82
N VAL A 143 -7.07 11.58 4.35
CA VAL A 143 -6.16 12.53 5.03
C VAL A 143 -6.72 13.95 5.03
N ASN A 144 -7.34 14.38 3.93
CA ASN A 144 -7.95 15.70 3.83
C ASN A 144 -9.17 15.84 4.76
N ASP A 145 -10.03 14.82 4.83
CA ASP A 145 -11.20 14.82 5.70
C ASP A 145 -10.78 14.89 7.17
N GLN A 146 -9.76 14.12 7.58
CA GLN A 146 -9.19 14.18 8.93
C GLN A 146 -8.58 15.55 9.26
N SER A 147 -7.91 16.18 8.29
CA SER A 147 -7.33 17.52 8.45
C SER A 147 -8.41 18.60 8.58
N ALA A 148 -9.52 18.46 7.85
CA ALA A 148 -10.66 19.37 7.94
C ALA A 148 -11.35 19.28 9.30
N GLU A 149 -11.60 18.06 9.81
CA GLU A 149 -12.15 17.84 11.14
C GLU A 149 -11.27 18.48 12.23
N MET A 150 -9.95 18.26 12.18
CA MET A 150 -9.01 18.84 13.15
C MET A 150 -9.06 20.38 13.16
N ASN A 151 -9.10 21.00 11.98
CA ASN A 151 -9.19 22.46 11.86
C ASN A 151 -10.50 23.00 12.45
N GLU A 152 -11.62 22.30 12.22
CA GLU A 152 -12.91 22.66 12.80
C GLU A 152 -12.88 22.61 14.35
N TYR A 153 -12.30 21.57 14.94
CA TYR A 153 -12.12 21.49 16.41
C TYR A 153 -11.26 22.63 16.97
N ILE A 154 -10.15 22.99 16.32
CA ILE A 154 -9.28 24.09 16.75
C ILE A 154 -10.00 25.44 16.65
N CYS A 155 -10.75 25.66 15.56
CA CYS A 155 -11.55 26.87 15.38
C CYS A 155 -12.62 26.99 16.46
N HIS A 156 -13.36 25.92 16.77
CA HIS A 156 -14.37 25.93 17.83
C HIS A 156 -13.76 26.09 19.23
N ALA A 157 -12.60 25.50 19.51
CA ALA A 157 -11.90 25.67 20.79
C ALA A 157 -11.40 27.10 21.02
N ASN A 158 -10.95 27.79 19.95
CA ASN A 158 -10.46 29.17 20.02
C ASN A 158 -11.57 30.22 20.11
N ILE A 159 -12.84 29.88 19.86
CA ILE A 159 -13.98 30.81 20.00
C ILE A 159 -14.48 30.89 21.46
N HIS A 160 -13.99 30.02 22.36
CA HIS A 160 -14.42 29.96 23.76
C HIS A 160 -13.49 30.68 24.77
N TYR A 161 -12.58 31.54 24.32
CA TYR A 161 -11.74 32.39 25.18
C TYR A 161 -11.93 33.89 24.89
#